data_AF-A0A7Y3NSE9-F1
#
_entry.id   AF-A0A7Y3NSE9-F1
#
_cell.length_a   1.000
_cell.length_b   1.000
_cell.length_c   1.000
_cell.angle_alpha   90.00
_cell.angle_beta   90.00
_cell.angle_gamma   90.00
#
_symmetry.space_group_name_H-M   'P 1'
#
loop_
_entity.id
_entity.type
_entity.pdbx_description
1 polymer ?
#
loop_
_entity_poly.entity_id
_entity_poly.type
_entity_poly.pdbx_seq_one_letter_code
_entity_poly.pdbx_strand_id
1 'polypeptide(L)'
;MRIIFKDDRQKQLFESKSRLNAEYGDQLAKKIMQRLLEVDAASCLEDLRQAPGKWHELAGDRKGQLACSLTGNWRLIFLPIVPSGANSVKGLDWKAVA
;
A
#
# COMPACT_ATOMS: atom_id res chain seq x y z
N MET A 1 8.10 1.75 6.82
CA MET A 1 8.20 0.34 6.37
C MET A 1 8.92 0.30 5.03
N ARG A 2 9.53 -0.82 4.63
CA ARG A 2 10.26 -0.88 3.34
C ARG A 2 9.32 -1.25 2.19
N ILE A 3 9.25 -0.40 1.16
CA ILE A 3 8.52 -0.71 -0.08
C ILE A 3 9.46 -1.47 -1.03
N ILE A 4 8.95 -2.57 -1.58
CA ILE A 4 9.58 -3.24 -2.73
C ILE A 4 8.58 -3.36 -3.87
N PHE A 5 9.11 -3.35 -5.10
CA PHE A 5 8.31 -3.43 -6.31
C PHE A 5 8.48 -4.81 -6.95
N LYS A 6 7.45 -5.26 -7.67
CA LYS A 6 7.46 -6.55 -8.35
C LYS A 6 8.57 -6.63 -9.41
N ASP A 7 8.80 -5.52 -10.10
CA ASP A 7 9.75 -5.39 -11.19
C ASP A 7 10.23 -3.94 -11.33
N ASP A 8 11.29 -3.74 -12.12
CA ASP A 8 11.88 -2.42 -12.35
C ASP A 8 10.91 -1.45 -13.04
N ARG A 9 9.94 -1.96 -13.83
CA ARG A 9 8.94 -1.11 -14.49
C ARG A 9 8.04 -0.45 -13.47
N GLN A 10 7.53 -1.23 -12.51
CA GLN A 10 6.75 -0.70 -11.39
C GLN A 10 7.57 0.26 -10.55
N LYS A 11 8.81 -0.11 -10.22
CA LYS A 11 9.72 0.76 -9.46
C LYS A 11 9.85 2.13 -10.12
N GLN A 12 10.23 2.16 -11.40
CA GLN A 12 10.39 3.41 -12.14
C GLN A 12 9.10 4.23 -12.23
N LEU A 13 7.94 3.57 -12.34
CA LEU A 13 6.66 4.25 -12.36
C LEU A 13 6.37 4.92 -11.01
N PHE A 14 6.43 4.18 -9.92
CA PHE A 14 6.01 4.66 -8.59
C PHE A 14 7.04 5.58 -7.91
N GLU A 15 8.31 5.53 -8.29
CA GLU A 15 9.35 6.47 -7.82
C GLU A 15 9.34 7.81 -8.56
N SER A 16 8.59 7.92 -9.66
CA SER A 16 8.58 9.12 -10.51
C SER A 16 7.20 9.76 -10.59
N LYS A 17 7.05 10.92 -9.94
CA LYS A 17 5.82 11.71 -10.02
C LYS A 17 5.45 12.08 -11.46
N SER A 18 6.41 12.39 -12.33
CA SER A 18 6.13 12.71 -13.73
C SER A 18 5.57 11.52 -14.50
N ARG A 19 6.06 10.31 -14.24
CA ARG A 19 5.52 9.08 -14.84
C ARG A 19 4.12 8.74 -14.29
N LEU A 20 3.91 8.88 -12.98
CA LEU A 20 2.57 8.74 -12.40
C LEU A 20 1.58 9.76 -12.97
N ASN A 21 2.02 11.01 -13.18
CA ASN A 21 1.21 12.04 -13.80
C ASN A 21 0.83 11.67 -15.24
N ALA A 22 1.79 11.15 -16.01
CA ALA A 22 1.54 10.73 -17.39
C ALA A 22 0.56 9.55 -17.46
N GLU A 23 0.66 8.60 -16.54
CA GLU A 23 -0.16 7.37 -16.53
C GLU A 23 -1.56 7.59 -15.93
N TYR A 24 -1.65 8.31 -14.81
CA TYR A 24 -2.86 8.38 -13.99
C TYR A 24 -3.42 9.81 -13.82
N GLY A 25 -2.71 10.82 -14.31
CA GLY A 25 -3.06 12.23 -14.10
C GLY A 25 -2.66 12.76 -12.71
N ASP A 26 -2.63 14.08 -12.60
CA ASP A 26 -2.06 14.79 -11.43
C ASP A 26 -2.77 14.45 -10.11
N GLN A 27 -4.09 14.30 -10.11
CA GLN A 27 -4.86 14.04 -8.90
C GLN A 27 -4.53 12.67 -8.30
N LEU A 28 -4.52 11.62 -9.13
CA LEU A 28 -4.19 10.27 -8.71
C LEU A 28 -2.70 10.16 -8.36
N ALA A 29 -1.82 10.73 -9.16
CA ALA A 29 -0.39 10.74 -8.90
C ALA A 29 -0.04 11.37 -7.53
N LYS A 30 -0.64 12.52 -7.21
CA LYS A 30 -0.48 13.15 -5.88
C LYS A 30 -0.95 12.23 -4.76
N LYS A 31 -2.08 11.55 -4.94
CA LYS A 31 -2.59 10.61 -3.93
C LYS A 31 -1.73 9.36 -3.79
N ILE A 32 -1.25 8.80 -4.90
CA ILE A 32 -0.32 7.65 -4.88
C ILE A 32 0.94 8.02 -4.11
N MET A 33 1.59 9.14 -4.44
CA MET A 33 2.79 9.60 -3.73
C MET A 33 2.52 9.82 -2.25
N GLN A 34 1.36 10.39 -1.89
CA GLN A 34 0.96 10.53 -0.49
C GLN A 34 0.87 9.18 0.22
N ARG A 35 0.24 8.16 -0.39
CA ARG A 35 0.13 6.82 0.21
C ARG A 35 1.48 6.13 0.36
N LEU A 36 2.38 6.29 -0.62
CA LEU A 36 3.73 5.73 -0.54
C LEU A 36 4.52 6.36 0.62
N LEU A 37 4.42 7.68 0.82
CA LEU A 37 5.04 8.36 1.96
C LEU A 37 4.46 7.90 3.31
N GLU A 38 3.15 7.70 3.39
CA GLU A 38 2.50 7.17 4.60
C GLU A 38 3.02 5.76 4.94
N VAL A 39 3.19 4.88 3.94
CA VAL A 39 3.78 3.54 4.12
C VAL A 39 5.25 3.61 4.55
N ASP A 40 6.02 4.50 3.93
CA ASP A 40 7.43 4.67 4.25
C ASP A 40 7.63 5.15 5.71
N ALA A 41 6.79 6.09 6.15
CA ALA A 41 6.82 6.65 7.50
C ALA A 41 6.25 5.73 8.60
N ALA A 42 5.36 4.79 8.25
CA ALA A 42 4.79 3.85 9.22
C ALA A 42 5.85 2.89 9.78
N SER A 43 5.73 2.53 11.06
CA SER A 43 6.56 1.48 11.68
C SER A 43 5.90 0.11 11.59
N CYS A 44 4.58 0.06 11.50
CA CYS A 44 3.80 -1.15 11.26
C CYS A 44 2.49 -0.86 10.51
N LEU A 45 1.78 -1.90 10.05
CA LEU A 45 0.48 -1.71 9.38
C LEU A 45 -0.57 -1.04 10.27
N GLU A 46 -0.53 -1.25 11.59
CA GLU A 46 -1.47 -0.61 12.51
C GLU A 46 -1.37 0.93 12.46
N ASP A 47 -0.18 1.49 12.23
CA ASP A 47 -0.01 2.94 12.05
C ASP A 47 -0.78 3.44 10.82
N LEU A 48 -0.81 2.64 9.75
CA LEU A 48 -1.60 2.95 8.55
C LEU A 48 -3.09 2.85 8.81
N ARG A 49 -3.54 1.95 9.68
CA ARG A 49 -4.97 1.82 10.02
C ARG A 49 -5.54 3.10 10.62
N GLN A 50 -4.71 3.83 11.38
CA GLN A 50 -5.05 5.12 11.96
C GLN A 50 -4.80 6.30 11.00
N ALA A 51 -4.05 6.10 9.92
CA ALA A 51 -3.77 7.11 8.92
C ALA A 51 -4.96 7.35 7.97
N PRO A 52 -5.05 8.54 7.35
CA PRO A 52 -5.98 8.79 6.25
C PRO A 52 -5.78 7.77 5.13
N GLY A 53 -6.84 7.42 4.41
CA GLY A 53 -6.74 6.51 3.27
C GLY A 53 -7.54 5.22 3.38
N LYS A 54 -8.27 5.02 4.49
CA LYS A 54 -9.18 3.87 4.65
C LYS A 54 -8.44 2.56 4.37
N TRP A 55 -7.32 2.35 5.04
CA TRP A 55 -6.48 1.16 4.89
C TRP A 55 -7.23 -0.07 5.42
N HIS A 56 -7.33 -1.11 4.61
CA HIS A 56 -8.04 -2.34 4.97
C HIS A 56 -7.45 -3.57 4.26
N GLU A 57 -7.58 -4.72 4.90
CA GLU A 57 -7.33 -6.02 4.27
C GLU A 57 -8.50 -6.38 3.37
N LEU A 58 -8.19 -6.94 2.20
CA LEU A 58 -9.18 -7.46 1.27
C LEU A 58 -9.68 -8.85 1.73
N ALA A 59 -10.87 -9.23 1.29
CA ALA A 59 -11.51 -10.50 1.64
C ALA A 59 -11.55 -11.48 0.46
N GLY A 60 -11.99 -12.71 0.72
CA GLY A 60 -12.14 -13.77 -0.28
C GLY A 60 -10.82 -14.18 -0.92
N ASP A 61 -10.80 -14.32 -2.24
CA ASP A 61 -9.62 -14.74 -3.02
C ASP A 61 -8.45 -13.75 -2.95
N ARG A 62 -8.68 -12.56 -2.39
CA ARG A 62 -7.68 -11.51 -2.21
C ARG A 62 -7.25 -11.34 -0.76
N LYS A 63 -7.62 -12.27 0.13
CA LYS A 63 -7.18 -12.29 1.52
C LYS A 63 -5.66 -12.16 1.64
N GLY A 64 -5.18 -11.38 2.61
CA GLY A 64 -3.77 -11.03 2.76
C GLY A 64 -3.28 -9.88 1.89
N GLN A 65 -4.05 -9.41 0.90
CA GLN A 65 -3.77 -8.15 0.21
C GLN A 65 -4.36 -6.98 0.98
N LEU A 66 -3.69 -5.83 0.90
CA LEU A 66 -4.12 -4.59 1.50
C LEU A 66 -4.56 -3.61 0.42
N ALA A 67 -5.51 -2.75 0.76
CA ALA A 67 -5.96 -1.67 -0.09
C ALA A 67 -6.12 -0.36 0.67
N CYS A 68 -5.84 0.76 0.01
CA CYS A 68 -6.17 2.10 0.49
C CYS A 68 -6.74 2.97 -0.64
N SER A 69 -7.59 3.92 -0.26
CA SER A 69 -8.28 4.83 -1.18
C SER A 69 -7.36 5.92 -1.74
N LEU A 70 -7.42 6.09 -3.06
CA LEU A 70 -6.78 7.18 -3.78
C LEU A 70 -7.78 8.32 -4.04
N THR A 71 -8.68 8.14 -5.02
CA THR A 71 -9.80 9.06 -5.34
C THR A 71 -10.97 8.27 -5.94
N GLY A 72 -12.21 8.67 -5.66
CA GLY A 72 -13.40 7.98 -6.18
C GLY A 72 -13.34 6.47 -5.94
N ASN A 73 -13.38 5.68 -7.03
CA ASN A 73 -13.32 4.22 -6.99
C ASN A 73 -11.90 3.63 -7.06
N TRP A 74 -10.86 4.47 -7.11
CA TRP A 74 -9.46 4.04 -7.21
C TRP A 74 -8.89 3.62 -5.86
N ARG A 75 -8.19 2.49 -5.87
CA ARG A 75 -7.51 1.92 -4.71
C ARG A 75 -6.08 1.56 -5.09
N LEU A 76 -5.13 1.91 -4.22
CA LEU A 76 -3.79 1.34 -4.26
C LEU A 76 -3.85 -0.01 -3.56
N ILE A 77 -3.39 -1.06 -4.22
CA ILE A 77 -3.36 -2.42 -3.72
C ILE A 77 -1.91 -2.85 -3.57
N PHE A 78 -1.58 -3.48 -2.45
CA PHE A 78 -0.24 -4.00 -2.19
C PHE A 78 -0.30 -5.24 -1.29
N LEU A 79 0.81 -5.95 -1.21
CA LEU A 79 0.98 -7.12 -0.38
C LEU A 79 2.03 -6.81 0.68
N PRO A 80 1.77 -7.06 1.97
CA PRO A 80 2.81 -7.03 2.97
C PRO A 80 3.73 -8.24 2.79
N ILE A 81 5.02 -8.04 2.98
CA ILE A 81 6.00 -9.13 3.00
C ILE A 81 6.34 -9.39 4.45
N VAL A 82 5.72 -10.42 4.97
CA VAL A 82 5.87 -10.80 6.37
C VAL A 82 6.95 -11.86 6.54
N PRO A 83 7.76 -11.78 7.62
CA PRO A 83 8.54 -12.93 8.07
C PRO A 83 7.61 -14.11 8.34
N SER A 84 8.08 -15.33 8.09
CA SER A 84 7.34 -16.57 8.38
C SER A 84 6.81 -16.55 9.82
N GLY A 85 5.49 -16.47 10.00
CA GLY A 85 4.83 -16.48 11.32
C GLY A 85 4.00 -15.23 11.67
N ALA A 86 4.06 -14.13 10.91
CA ALA A 86 3.24 -12.94 11.20
C ALA A 86 1.76 -13.04 10.74
N ASN A 87 1.37 -14.19 10.18
CA ASN A 87 -0.02 -14.48 9.82
C ASN A 87 -0.75 -15.11 11.02
N SER A 88 -1.85 -14.49 11.45
CA SER A 88 -2.71 -15.05 12.49
C SER A 88 -3.80 -15.94 11.89
N VAL A 89 -4.39 -16.83 12.70
CA VAL A 89 -5.49 -17.73 12.30
C VAL A 89 -6.68 -16.98 11.68
N LYS A 90 -6.86 -15.69 12.01
CA LYS A 90 -7.97 -14.85 11.53
C LYS A 90 -7.62 -13.84 10.43
N GLY A 91 -6.35 -13.69 10.04
CA GLY A 91 -5.92 -12.68 9.07
C GLY A 91 -4.52 -12.13 9.37
N LEU A 92 -4.15 -11.01 8.75
CA LEU A 92 -2.87 -10.35 9.05
C LEU A 92 -2.86 -9.85 10.50
N ASP A 93 -1.74 -10.04 11.20
CA ASP A 93 -1.49 -9.34 12.46
C ASP A 93 -0.87 -7.97 12.15
N TRP A 94 -1.71 -6.93 12.18
CA TRP A 94 -1.33 -5.57 11.79
C TRP A 94 -0.24 -4.95 12.68
N LYS A 95 -0.03 -5.46 13.89
CA LYS A 95 1.05 -5.01 14.79
C LYS A 95 2.37 -5.72 14.50
N ALA A 96 2.31 -6.96 14.00
CA ALA A 96 3.50 -7.76 13.72
C ALA A 96 4.06 -7.56 12.30
N VAL A 97 3.36 -6.80 11.46
CA VAL A 97 3.79 -6.50 10.08
C VAL A 97 4.41 -5.11 10.01
N ALA A 98 5.69 -5.05 9.62
CA ALA A 98 6.53 -3.86 9.49
C ALA A 98 7.31 -3.85 8.15
#